data_AF-A0AAW9ILH3-F1
#
_entry.id   AF-A0AAW9ILH3-F1
#
_cell.length_a   1.000
_cell.length_b   1.000
_cell.length_c   1.000
_cell.angle_alpha   90.00
_cell.angle_beta   90.00
_cell.angle_gamma   90.00
#
_symmetry.space_group_name_H-M   'P 1'
#
loop_
_entity.id
_entity.type
_entity.pdbx_description
1 polymer ?
#
loop_
_entity_poly.entity_id
_entity_poly.type
_entity_poly.pdbx_seq_one_letter_code
_entity_poly.pdbx_strand_id
1 'polypeptide(L)'
;MRIKDDEEIKNILKLMSPGTALREGLENILRAKTGGLVVIGDGEDSMKLVDGGFNINSEYSPAYVYELAKMDGAIVLSGDLKRIICANAQLVPDHTLTTYETGTRHRTANRVAKQTGNI
;
A
#
# COMPACT_ATOMS: atom_id res chain seq x y z
N MET A 1 -17.48 15.17 13.45
CA MET A 1 -16.08 14.95 13.02
C MET A 1 -15.60 13.60 13.54
N ARG A 2 -15.45 13.41 14.86
CA ARG A 2 -15.01 12.15 15.50
C ARG A 2 -15.64 10.84 14.96
N ILE A 3 -16.97 10.82 14.78
CA ILE A 3 -17.70 9.62 14.32
C ILE A 3 -17.35 9.22 12.87
N LYS A 4 -16.99 10.18 12.01
CA LYS A 4 -16.68 9.90 10.60
C LYS A 4 -15.30 9.25 10.48
N ASP A 5 -14.33 9.76 11.24
CA ASP A 5 -12.97 9.24 11.31
C ASP A 5 -12.96 7.82 11.90
N ASP A 6 -13.82 7.55 12.89
CA ASP A 6 -13.99 6.21 13.49
C ASP A 6 -14.52 5.19 12.47
N GLU A 7 -15.48 5.56 11.62
CA GLU A 7 -16.02 4.65 10.60
C GLU A 7 -15.02 4.40 9.45
N GLU A 8 -14.22 5.39 9.07
CA GLU A 8 -13.15 5.23 8.08
C GLU A 8 -12.07 4.26 8.57
N ILE A 9 -11.56 4.48 9.79
CA ILE A 9 -10.58 3.58 10.42
C ILE A 9 -11.16 2.16 10.54
N LYS A 10 -12.42 2.03 10.94
CA LYS A 10 -13.09 0.73 11.06
C LYS A 10 -13.19 0.00 9.72
N ASN A 11 -13.40 0.72 8.62
CA ASN A 11 -13.40 0.11 7.29
C ASN A 11 -11.99 -0.35 6.88
N ILE A 12 -10.96 0.45 7.15
CA ILE A 12 -9.55 0.06 6.93
C ILE A 12 -9.20 -1.20 7.75
N LEU A 13 -9.61 -1.25 9.01
CA LEU A 13 -9.39 -2.42 9.88
C LEU A 13 -10.09 -3.68 9.35
N LYS A 14 -11.30 -3.56 8.78
CA LYS A 14 -11.98 -4.69 8.13
C LYS A 14 -11.19 -5.24 6.94
N LEU A 15 -10.59 -4.36 6.12
CA LEU A 15 -9.78 -4.78 4.96
C LEU A 15 -8.56 -5.60 5.38
N MET A 16 -7.96 -5.29 6.53
CA MET A 16 -6.80 -6.00 7.08
C MET A 16 -7.16 -7.06 8.13
N SER A 17 -8.44 -7.39 8.28
CA SER A 17 -8.91 -8.37 9.27
C SER A 17 -8.57 -9.81 8.86
N PRO A 18 -8.41 -10.74 9.83
CA PRO A 18 -8.25 -12.16 9.56
C PRO A 18 -9.36 -12.72 8.65
N GLY A 19 -8.98 -13.59 7.71
CA GLY A 19 -9.88 -14.17 6.71
C GLY A 19 -9.99 -13.36 5.41
N THR A 20 -9.41 -12.16 5.35
CA THR A 20 -9.28 -11.41 4.09
C THR A 20 -8.04 -11.85 3.30
N ALA A 21 -8.15 -11.80 1.97
CA ALA A 21 -7.03 -12.10 1.08
C ALA A 21 -5.86 -11.10 1.26
N LEU A 22 -6.16 -9.84 1.62
CA LEU A 22 -5.16 -8.84 1.96
C LEU A 22 -4.38 -9.24 3.22
N ARG A 23 -5.09 -9.61 4.30
CA ARG A 23 -4.43 -10.05 5.54
C ARG A 23 -3.57 -11.29 5.33
N GLU A 24 -4.02 -12.24 4.53
CA GLU A 24 -3.25 -13.44 4.20
C GLU A 24 -1.94 -13.10 3.46
N GLY A 25 -2.00 -12.22 2.46
CA GLY A 25 -0.81 -11.75 1.74
C GLY A 25 0.19 -11.03 2.66
N LEU A 26 -0.30 -10.13 3.50
CA LEU A 26 0.52 -9.40 4.48
C LEU A 26 1.14 -10.33 5.53
N GLU A 27 0.38 -11.34 5.99
CA GLU A 27 0.87 -12.35 6.94
C GLU A 27 2.03 -13.17 6.34
N ASN A 28 1.93 -13.55 5.06
CA ASN A 28 3.01 -14.26 4.36
C ASN A 28 4.30 -13.42 4.28
N ILE A 29 4.16 -12.13 3.97
CA ILE A 29 5.28 -11.16 3.96
C ILE A 29 5.94 -11.07 5.35
N LEU A 30 5.12 -10.94 6.40
CA LEU A 30 5.62 -10.84 7.78
C LEU A 30 6.35 -12.12 8.21
N ARG A 31 5.82 -13.29 7.88
CA ARG A 31 6.44 -14.58 8.20
C ARG A 31 7.80 -14.77 7.53
N ALA A 32 7.95 -14.26 6.31
CA ALA A 32 9.21 -14.28 5.58
C ALA A 32 10.20 -13.18 5.99
N LYS A 33 9.79 -12.24 6.87
CA LYS A 33 10.62 -11.12 7.36
C LYS A 33 11.17 -10.21 6.26
N THR A 34 10.52 -10.16 5.10
CA THR A 34 10.92 -9.27 3.98
C THR A 34 10.42 -7.84 4.21
N GLY A 35 9.28 -7.69 4.89
CA GLY A 35 8.58 -6.41 5.00
C GLY A 35 8.03 -5.95 3.64
N GLY A 36 7.46 -4.76 3.57
CA GLY A 36 6.93 -4.23 2.31
C GLY A 36 6.30 -2.85 2.47
N LEU A 37 6.13 -2.15 1.36
CA LEU A 37 5.38 -0.91 1.24
C LEU A 37 4.25 -1.15 0.25
N VAL A 38 3.01 -1.05 0.71
CA VAL A 38 1.82 -1.32 -0.11
C VAL A 38 0.95 -0.08 -0.12
N VAL A 39 0.50 0.32 -1.30
CA VAL A 39 -0.48 1.39 -1.50
C VAL A 39 -1.75 0.78 -2.06
N ILE A 40 -2.90 1.12 -1.51
CA ILE A 40 -4.22 0.68 -1.96
C ILE A 40 -4.93 1.89 -2.56
N GLY A 41 -4.98 1.93 -3.89
CA GLY A 41 -5.60 3.03 -4.64
C GLY A 41 -4.80 3.34 -5.89
N ASP A 42 -5.47 3.21 -7.03
CA ASP A 42 -4.92 3.33 -8.39
C ASP A 42 -5.43 4.56 -9.15
N GLY A 43 -5.99 5.53 -8.42
CA GLY A 43 -6.38 6.83 -8.96
C GLY A 43 -5.18 7.63 -9.49
N GLU A 44 -5.46 8.64 -10.32
CA GLU A 44 -4.42 9.46 -10.95
C GLU A 44 -3.43 10.06 -9.94
N ASP A 45 -3.91 10.47 -8.77
CA ASP A 45 -3.06 11.09 -7.75
C ASP A 45 -2.07 10.10 -7.13
N SER A 46 -2.43 8.82 -6.97
CA SER A 46 -1.47 7.77 -6.58
C SER A 46 -0.46 7.52 -7.69
N MET A 47 -0.94 7.38 -8.93
CA MET A 47 -0.09 7.01 -10.06
C MET A 47 0.91 8.11 -10.43
N LYS A 48 0.61 9.39 -10.15
CA LYS A 48 1.57 10.50 -10.29
C LYS A 48 2.75 10.41 -9.31
N LEU A 49 2.60 9.70 -8.19
CA LEU A 49 3.68 9.49 -7.21
C LEU A 49 4.54 8.27 -7.52
N VAL A 50 4.09 7.41 -8.42
CA VAL A 50 4.77 6.19 -8.82
C VAL A 50 5.83 6.53 -9.86
N ASP A 51 7.08 6.25 -9.53
CA ASP A 51 8.22 6.35 -10.43
C ASP A 51 8.85 4.97 -10.66
N GLY A 52 9.12 4.65 -11.93
CA GLY A 52 9.66 3.36 -12.35
C GLY A 52 8.79 2.14 -12.00
N GLY A 53 9.45 1.01 -11.71
CA GLY A 53 8.81 -0.27 -11.42
C GLY A 53 8.30 -1.03 -12.65
N PHE A 54 7.54 -2.09 -12.39
CA PHE A 54 6.95 -2.94 -13.42
C PHE A 54 5.43 -2.86 -13.36
N ASN A 55 4.81 -2.60 -14.51
CA ASN A 55 3.36 -2.72 -14.66
C ASN A 55 2.98 -4.21 -14.70
N ILE A 56 2.30 -4.66 -13.65
CA ILE A 56 1.89 -6.06 -13.47
C ILE A 56 0.50 -6.26 -14.06
N ASN A 57 -0.42 -5.35 -13.73
CA ASN A 57 -1.83 -5.38 -14.11
C ASN A 57 -2.46 -6.80 -14.07
N SER A 58 -2.21 -7.53 -12.99
CA SER A 58 -2.74 -8.89 -12.77
C SER A 58 -3.89 -8.88 -11.77
N GLU A 59 -4.66 -9.96 -11.73
CA GLU A 59 -5.57 -10.19 -10.61
C GLU A 59 -4.79 -10.35 -9.30
N TYR A 60 -5.43 -9.96 -8.20
CA TYR A 60 -4.89 -10.09 -6.86
C TYR A 60 -4.87 -11.55 -6.42
N SER A 61 -3.73 -12.01 -5.92
CA SER A 61 -3.66 -13.20 -5.08
C SER A 61 -2.69 -12.99 -3.91
N PRO A 62 -2.94 -13.60 -2.73
CA PRO A 62 -2.01 -13.53 -1.61
C PRO A 62 -0.60 -14.02 -1.97
N ALA A 63 -0.50 -15.04 -2.81
CA ALA A 63 0.77 -15.59 -3.29
C ALA A 63 1.52 -14.59 -4.17
N TYR A 64 0.83 -13.88 -5.07
CA TYR A 64 1.47 -12.90 -5.95
C TYR A 64 2.00 -11.71 -5.17
N VAL A 65 1.22 -11.18 -4.23
CA VAL A 65 1.69 -10.08 -3.35
C VAL A 65 2.89 -10.52 -2.53
N TYR A 66 2.88 -11.75 -2.01
CA TYR A 66 4.03 -12.31 -1.30
C TYR A 66 5.29 -12.41 -2.17
N GLU A 67 5.17 -12.93 -3.40
CA GLU A 67 6.30 -13.05 -4.32
C GLU A 67 6.85 -11.68 -4.74
N LEU A 68 5.96 -10.75 -5.08
CA LEU A 68 6.35 -9.38 -5.48
C LEU A 68 6.98 -8.59 -4.33
N ALA A 69 6.55 -8.84 -3.09
CA ALA A 69 7.11 -8.18 -1.90
C ALA A 69 8.54 -8.62 -1.54
N LYS A 70 9.09 -9.62 -2.25
CA LYS A 70 10.52 -9.95 -2.17
C LYS A 70 11.38 -8.94 -2.93
N MET A 71 10.78 -8.21 -3.87
CA MET A 71 11.45 -7.12 -4.57
C MET A 71 11.54 -5.88 -3.66
N ASP A 72 12.40 -4.95 -4.03
CA ASP A 72 12.47 -3.65 -3.37
C ASP A 72 11.26 -2.76 -3.73
N GLY A 73 11.18 -1.58 -3.13
CA GLY A 73 10.17 -0.58 -3.47
C GLY A 73 8.77 -0.88 -2.94
N ALA A 74 7.77 -0.39 -3.68
CA ALA A 74 6.37 -0.44 -3.32
C ALA A 74 5.55 -1.31 -4.29
N ILE A 75 4.44 -1.83 -3.77
CA ILE A 75 3.39 -2.51 -4.52
C ILE A 75 2.16 -1.60 -4.51
N VAL A 76 1.57 -1.37 -5.68
CA VAL A 76 0.30 -0.62 -5.81
C VAL A 76 -0.81 -1.60 -6.15
N LEU A 77 -1.84 -1.62 -5.32
CA LEU A 77 -3.06 -2.39 -5.50
C LEU A 77 -4.20 -1.47 -5.96
N SER A 78 -5.15 -2.04 -6.70
CA SER A 78 -6.37 -1.30 -7.04
C SER A 78 -7.16 -0.96 -5.77
N GLY A 79 -7.94 0.13 -5.82
CA GLY A 79 -8.76 0.56 -4.67
C GLY A 79 -9.80 -0.49 -4.22
N ASP A 80 -10.20 -1.40 -5.11
CA ASP A 80 -11.11 -2.50 -4.82
C ASP A 80 -10.39 -3.82 -4.43
N LEU A 81 -9.06 -3.79 -4.29
CA LEU A 81 -8.20 -4.93 -3.94
C LEU A 81 -8.27 -6.13 -4.89
N LYS A 82 -8.78 -5.95 -6.12
CA LYS A 82 -8.88 -7.03 -7.10
C LYS A 82 -7.67 -7.16 -8.01
N ARG A 83 -6.82 -6.13 -8.09
CA ARG A 83 -5.69 -6.11 -9.01
C ARG A 83 -4.41 -5.65 -8.34
N ILE A 84 -3.30 -6.18 -8.83
CA ILE A 84 -1.96 -5.66 -8.59
C ILE A 84 -1.61 -4.81 -9.80
N ILE A 85 -1.45 -3.50 -9.60
CA ILE A 85 -1.21 -2.54 -10.68
C ILE A 85 0.26 -2.56 -11.06
N CYS A 86 1.13 -2.27 -10.08
CA CYS A 86 2.57 -2.30 -10.28
C CYS A 86 3.31 -2.77 -9.02
N ALA A 87 4.55 -3.19 -9.22
CA ALA A 87 5.46 -3.60 -8.17
C ALA A 87 6.86 -3.06 -8.45
N ASN A 88 7.74 -3.10 -7.44
CA ASN A 88 9.07 -2.52 -7.51
C ASN A 88 9.06 -1.02 -7.86
N ALA A 89 7.99 -0.33 -7.46
CA ALA A 89 7.81 1.09 -7.72
C ALA A 89 8.54 1.92 -6.66
N GLN A 90 9.13 3.04 -7.06
CA GLN A 90 9.58 4.07 -6.13
C GLN A 90 8.46 5.08 -5.93
N LEU A 91 8.08 5.35 -4.68
CA LEU A 91 7.09 6.38 -4.38
C LEU A 91 7.79 7.71 -4.08
N VAL A 92 7.39 8.77 -4.78
CA VAL A 92 7.97 10.11 -4.69
C VAL A 92 6.91 11.12 -4.21
N PRO A 93 6.49 11.06 -2.93
CA PRO A 93 5.56 12.03 -2.37
C PRO A 93 6.25 13.39 -2.13
N ASP A 94 5.45 14.43 -1.93
CA ASP A 94 5.91 15.76 -1.58
C ASP A 94 6.72 15.72 -0.27
N HIS A 95 7.98 16.16 -0.37
CA HIS A 95 8.94 16.17 0.72
C HIS A 95 8.65 17.25 1.77
N THR A 96 7.87 18.27 1.42
CA THR A 96 7.48 19.36 2.32
C THR A 96 6.40 18.93 3.32
N LEU A 97 5.68 17.83 3.03
CA LEU A 97 4.70 17.26 3.95
C LEU A 97 5.38 16.79 5.25
N THR A 98 4.88 17.31 6.36
CA THR A 98 5.38 16.99 7.70
C THR A 98 5.08 15.53 8.03
N THR A 99 6.05 14.85 8.62
CA THR A 99 5.90 13.47 9.11
C THR A 99 6.72 13.32 10.39
N TYR A 100 6.14 12.65 11.38
CA TYR A 100 6.83 12.30 12.63
C TYR A 100 7.32 10.84 12.62
N GLU A 101 7.01 10.09 11.55
CA GLU A 101 7.48 8.72 11.37
C GLU A 101 8.99 8.62 11.20
N THR A 102 9.55 7.46 11.55
CA THR A 102 10.98 7.15 11.41
C THR A 102 11.22 6.05 10.38
N GLY A 103 12.37 6.11 9.71
CA GLY A 103 12.68 5.23 8.57
C GLY A 103 12.06 5.68 7.26
N THR A 104 12.75 5.44 6.14
CA THR A 104 12.33 5.88 4.80
C THR A 104 10.97 5.32 4.41
N ARG A 105 10.71 4.05 4.72
CA ARG A 105 9.45 3.36 4.42
C ARG A 105 8.24 4.01 5.10
N HIS A 106 8.27 4.18 6.43
CA HIS A 106 7.14 4.76 7.17
C HIS A 106 6.95 6.24 6.85
N ARG A 107 8.03 7.01 6.67
CA ARG A 107 7.92 8.42 6.22
C ARG A 107 7.26 8.53 4.85
N THR A 108 7.59 7.64 3.93
CA THR A 108 6.99 7.60 2.59
C THR A 108 5.52 7.23 2.67
N ALA A 109 5.18 6.17 3.41
CA ALA A 109 3.79 5.76 3.64
C ALA A 109 2.93 6.90 4.20
N ASN A 110 3.41 7.59 5.25
CA ASN A 110 2.67 8.69 5.87
C ASN A 110 2.41 9.86 4.90
N ARG A 111 3.43 10.22 4.10
CA ARG A 111 3.29 11.32 3.14
C ARG A 111 2.39 10.95 1.96
N VAL A 112 2.51 9.74 1.43
CA VAL A 112 1.63 9.24 0.36
C VAL A 112 0.18 9.24 0.83
N ALA A 113 -0.11 8.72 2.03
CA ALA A 113 -1.46 8.72 2.59
C ALA A 113 -2.01 10.15 2.76
N LYS A 114 -1.20 11.09 3.29
CA LYS A 114 -1.61 12.50 3.42
C LYS A 114 -1.87 13.20 2.09
N GLN A 115 -1.06 12.89 1.07
CA GLN A 115 -1.13 13.57 -0.23
C GLN A 115 -2.26 13.05 -1.10
N THR A 116 -2.54 11.75 -1.03
CA THR A 116 -3.49 11.08 -1.92
C THR A 116 -4.83 10.76 -1.25
N GLY A 117 -4.89 10.73 0.07
CA GLY A 117 -6.06 10.24 0.81
C GLY A 117 -6.25 8.72 0.72
N ASN A 118 -5.29 7.99 0.15
CA ASN A 118 -5.32 6.53 0.01
C ASN A 118 -4.63 5.83 1.19
N ILE A 119 -4.76 4.50 1.23
CA ILE A 119 -4.26 3.63 2.30
C ILE A 119 -2.87 3.09 1.95
#